data_AF-A0A672MGF8-F1
#
_entry.id   AF-A0A672MGF8-F1
#
_cell.length_a   1.000
_cell.length_b   1.000
_cell.length_c   1.000
_cell.angle_alpha   90.00
_cell.angle_beta   90.00
_cell.angle_gamma   90.00
#
_symmetry.space_group_name_H-M   'P 1'
#
loop_
_entity.id
_entity.type
_entity.pdbx_description
1 polymer ?
#
loop_
_entity_poly.entity_id
_entity_poly.type
_entity_poly.pdbx_seq_one_letter_code
_entity_poly.pdbx_strand_id
1 'polypeptide(L)'
;YLYYIDWAVYEAPSISDLQCLLLTNRQPFRPVSLIWPGLYIGDEQVLNHHRTLADLGITHVINCADGPRRINTGAQFYSDMSISYCGLEASDHPQFDLSQYFCSTAYFIKAALTQNGKSDFLDLFRWRYSRLSK
;
A
#
# COMPACT_ATOMS: atom_id res chain seq x y z
N TYR A 1 -3.26 45.58 -17.33
CA TYR A 1 -4.08 45.48 -16.12
C TYR A 1 -4.61 44.06 -16.03
N LEU A 2 -3.77 43.12 -15.58
CA LEU A 2 -3.64 42.57 -14.22
C LEU A 2 -4.22 41.15 -14.21
N TYR A 3 -3.30 40.18 -14.27
CA TYR A 3 -3.54 38.76 -14.02
C TYR A 3 -3.94 38.59 -12.55
N TYR A 4 -5.24 38.45 -12.28
CA TYR A 4 -5.74 37.97 -11.00
C TYR A 4 -6.22 36.54 -11.21
N ILE A 5 -5.25 35.61 -11.28
CA ILE A 5 -5.55 34.22 -10.96
C ILE A 5 -5.66 34.22 -9.44
N ASP A 6 -6.87 33.97 -8.96
CA ASP A 6 -7.17 33.69 -7.57
C ASP A 6 -6.33 32.48 -7.15
N TRP A 7 -5.14 32.75 -6.60
CA TRP A 7 -4.39 31.75 -5.86
C TRP A 7 -5.17 31.54 -4.58
N ALA A 8 -6.21 30.71 -4.65
CA ALA A 8 -6.88 30.21 -3.47
C ALA A 8 -5.78 29.69 -2.54
N VAL A 9 -5.62 30.37 -1.39
CA VAL A 9 -4.65 29.99 -0.37
C VAL A 9 -4.97 28.56 0.00
N TYR A 10 -4.01 27.66 -0.18
CA TYR A 10 -4.19 26.27 0.22
C TYR A 10 -4.33 26.23 1.74
N GLU A 11 -5.55 25.98 2.20
CA GLU A 11 -5.83 25.67 3.59
C GLU A 11 -5.71 24.16 3.79
N ALA A 12 -4.93 23.76 4.80
CA ALA A 12 -4.77 22.34 5.11
C ALA A 12 -6.10 21.76 5.61
N PRO A 13 -6.58 20.63 5.05
CA PRO A 13 -7.85 20.04 5.45
C PRO A 13 -7.82 19.59 6.90
N SER A 14 -8.95 19.73 7.60
CA SER A 14 -9.10 19.18 8.95
C SER A 14 -9.16 17.65 8.93
N ILE A 15 -8.99 17.01 10.09
CA ILE A 15 -9.16 15.55 10.23
C ILE A 15 -10.56 15.12 9.77
N SER A 16 -11.59 15.93 10.08
CA SER A 16 -12.97 15.65 9.66
C SER A 16 -13.16 15.73 8.15
N ASP A 17 -12.51 16.69 7.49
CA ASP A 17 -12.56 16.81 6.03
C ASP A 17 -11.88 15.60 5.36
N LEU A 18 -10.72 15.19 5.87
CA LEU A 18 -10.01 14.00 5.40
C LEU A 18 -10.85 12.72 5.60
N GLN A 19 -11.49 12.57 6.76
CA GLN A 19 -12.40 11.45 7.02
C GLN A 19 -13.58 11.45 6.05
N CYS A 20 -14.22 12.60 5.82
CA CYS A 20 -15.32 12.73 4.88
C CYS A 20 -14.89 12.35 3.45
N LEU A 21 -13.72 12.81 3.02
CA LEU A 21 -13.14 12.48 1.71
C LEU A 21 -12.92 10.97 1.54
N LEU A 22 -12.37 10.31 2.57
CA LEU A 22 -12.14 8.86 2.56
C LEU A 22 -13.44 8.04 2.56
N LEU A 23 -14.52 8.55 3.18
CA LEU A 23 -15.80 7.86 3.26
C LEU A 23 -16.65 8.04 2.00
N THR A 24 -16.61 9.22 1.41
CA THR A 24 -17.44 9.59 0.25
C THR A 24 -16.93 8.97 -1.05
N ASN A 25 -15.61 8.80 -1.21
CA ASN A 25 -15.00 8.27 -2.44
C ASN A 25 -14.57 6.81 -2.33
N ARG A 26 -15.37 5.98 -1.66
CA ARG A 26 -15.06 4.56 -1.49
C ARG A 26 -15.27 3.78 -2.79
N GLN A 27 -14.18 3.23 -3.31
CA GLN A 27 -14.24 2.26 -4.39
C GLN A 27 -14.68 0.87 -3.88
N PRO A 28 -15.36 0.05 -4.71
CA PRO A 28 -15.72 -1.31 -4.37
C PRO A 28 -14.51 -2.13 -3.92
N PHE A 29 -14.73 -3.09 -3.02
CA PHE A 29 -13.68 -4.00 -2.58
C PHE A 29 -13.20 -4.88 -3.74
N ARG A 30 -11.88 -4.95 -3.92
CA ARG A 30 -11.21 -5.88 -4.82
C ARG A 30 -10.00 -6.48 -4.09
N PRO A 31 -9.68 -7.77 -4.32
CA PRO A 31 -8.49 -8.38 -3.72
C PRO A 31 -7.19 -7.67 -4.08
N VAL A 32 -7.11 -7.11 -5.29
CA VAL A 32 -5.99 -6.30 -5.80
C VAL A 32 -6.52 -5.11 -6.61
N SER A 33 -5.85 -3.96 -6.52
CA SER A 33 -6.18 -2.73 -7.25
C SER A 33 -4.93 -1.97 -7.65
N LEU A 34 -4.81 -1.60 -8.93
CA LEU A 34 -3.79 -0.67 -9.42
C LEU A 34 -4.13 0.75 -8.96
N ILE A 35 -3.24 1.39 -8.21
CA ILE A 35 -3.43 2.74 -7.65
C ILE A 35 -2.51 3.79 -8.27
N TRP A 36 -1.41 3.35 -8.89
CA TRP A 36 -0.49 4.17 -9.67
C TRP A 36 0.21 3.26 -10.69
N PRO A 37 0.69 3.75 -11.85
CA PRO A 37 1.47 2.93 -12.77
C PRO A 37 2.64 2.23 -12.06
N GLY A 38 2.63 0.90 -12.02
CA GLY A 38 3.64 0.15 -11.26
C GLY A 38 3.32 -0.05 -9.78
N LEU A 39 2.09 0.22 -9.31
CA LEU A 39 1.77 0.24 -7.88
C LEU A 39 0.38 -0.32 -7.59
N TYR A 40 0.28 -1.38 -6.79
CA TYR A 40 -0.99 -2.02 -6.42
C TYR A 40 -1.17 -2.04 -4.91
N ILE A 41 -2.43 -2.08 -4.50
CA ILE A 41 -2.82 -2.39 -3.13
C ILE A 41 -3.61 -3.68 -3.18
N GLY A 42 -3.39 -4.57 -2.23
CA GLY A 42 -4.19 -5.76 -2.12
C GLY A 42 -4.02 -6.50 -0.81
N ASP A 43 -4.74 -7.61 -0.72
CA ASP A 43 -4.93 -8.32 0.53
C ASP A 43 -4.00 -9.53 0.71
N GLU A 44 -4.16 -10.20 1.84
CA GLU A 44 -3.41 -11.40 2.21
C GLU A 44 -3.61 -12.54 1.21
N GLN A 45 -4.79 -12.64 0.57
CA GLN A 45 -5.02 -13.71 -0.41
C GLN A 45 -4.10 -13.53 -1.60
N VAL A 46 -3.92 -12.30 -2.08
CA VAL A 46 -3.04 -12.01 -3.22
C VAL A 46 -1.58 -12.31 -2.89
N LEU A 47 -1.11 -11.94 -1.69
CA LEU A 47 0.26 -12.27 -1.23
C LEU A 47 0.54 -13.77 -1.22
N ASN A 48 -0.45 -14.59 -0.86
CA ASN A 48 -0.31 -16.03 -0.77
C ASN A 48 -0.45 -16.77 -2.11
N HIS A 49 -0.72 -16.08 -3.23
CA HIS A 49 -0.93 -16.70 -4.54
C HIS A 49 0.22 -16.36 -5.52
N HIS A 50 1.27 -17.19 -5.54
CA HIS A 50 2.45 -17.01 -6.41
C HIS A 50 2.07 -16.82 -7.89
N ARG A 51 1.06 -17.56 -8.37
CA ARG A 51 0.57 -17.43 -9.74
C ARG A 51 0.01 -16.04 -10.02
N THR A 52 -0.80 -15.50 -9.10
CA THR A 52 -1.35 -14.15 -9.24
C THR A 52 -0.25 -13.10 -9.25
N LEU A 53 0.76 -13.25 -8.37
CA LEU A 53 1.92 -12.36 -8.35
C LEU A 53 2.73 -12.42 -9.66
N ALA A 54 2.92 -13.63 -10.21
CA ALA A 54 3.61 -13.82 -11.49
C ALA A 54 2.82 -13.26 -12.69
N ASP A 55 1.51 -13.52 -12.74
CA ASP A 55 0.61 -13.03 -13.79
C ASP A 55 0.54 -11.49 -13.81
N LEU A 56 0.63 -10.87 -12.63
CA LEU A 56 0.73 -9.41 -12.46
C LEU A 56 2.15 -8.87 -12.70
N GLY A 57 3.18 -9.73 -12.78
CA GLY A 57 4.57 -9.28 -12.92
C GLY A 57 5.14 -8.58 -11.68
N ILE A 58 4.66 -8.96 -10.49
CA ILE A 58 5.14 -8.43 -9.21
C ILE A 58 6.60 -8.84 -9.01
N THR A 59 7.47 -7.86 -8.72
CA THR A 59 8.90 -8.10 -8.42
C THR A 59 9.30 -7.59 -7.04
N HIS A 60 8.45 -6.81 -6.38
CA HIS A 60 8.70 -6.22 -5.07
C HIS A 60 7.44 -6.32 -4.21
N VAL A 61 7.57 -6.80 -2.99
CA VAL A 61 6.46 -6.95 -2.04
C VAL A 61 6.76 -6.16 -0.77
N ILE A 62 5.78 -5.38 -0.30
CA ILE A 62 5.83 -4.72 1.01
C ILE A 62 4.71 -5.28 1.88
N ASN A 63 5.06 -6.12 2.83
CA ASN A 63 4.09 -6.62 3.80
C ASN A 63 4.02 -5.67 5.00
N CYS A 64 3.03 -4.78 5.02
CA CYS A 64 2.82 -3.83 6.11
C CYS A 64 2.29 -4.46 7.41
N ALA A 65 1.96 -5.75 7.39
CA ALA A 65 1.49 -6.50 8.56
C ALA A 65 2.38 -7.72 8.80
N ASP A 66 3.69 -7.57 8.63
CA ASP A 66 4.64 -8.67 8.79
C ASP A 66 4.68 -9.17 10.24
N GLY A 67 5.00 -10.45 10.39
CA GLY A 67 5.34 -11.05 11.66
C GLY A 67 4.53 -12.30 12.04
N PRO A 68 4.99 -13.05 13.05
CA PRO A 68 4.53 -14.42 13.31
C PRO A 68 3.06 -14.56 13.72
N ARG A 69 2.46 -13.50 14.25
CA ARG A 69 1.06 -13.45 14.69
C ARG A 69 0.17 -12.64 13.73
N ARG A 70 0.69 -12.31 12.54
CA ARG A 70 0.06 -11.47 11.51
C ARG A 70 0.19 -12.19 10.16
N ILE A 71 0.57 -11.49 9.08
CA ILE A 71 0.81 -12.11 7.78
C ILE A 71 2.26 -12.60 7.75
N ASN A 72 2.45 -13.88 8.05
CA ASN A 72 3.76 -14.49 8.19
C ASN A 72 4.24 -15.14 6.89
N THR A 73 4.41 -14.36 5.83
CA THR A 73 5.08 -14.85 4.60
C THR A 73 6.59 -14.77 4.79
N GLY A 74 7.11 -13.58 5.12
CA GLY A 74 8.56 -13.34 5.12
C GLY A 74 9.17 -13.46 3.72
N ALA A 75 10.47 -13.20 3.61
CA ALA A 75 11.18 -13.27 2.33
C ALA A 75 11.28 -14.71 1.78
N GLN A 76 11.43 -15.70 2.66
CA GLN A 76 11.61 -17.11 2.27
C GLN A 76 10.40 -17.71 1.56
N PHE A 77 9.20 -17.19 1.83
CA PHE A 77 7.98 -17.61 1.14
C PHE A 77 8.06 -17.39 -0.37
N TYR A 78 8.77 -16.35 -0.81
CA TYR A 78 8.94 -16.00 -2.23
C TYR A 78 10.28 -16.49 -2.80
N SER A 79 10.95 -17.45 -2.15
CA SER A 79 12.32 -17.87 -2.52
C SER A 79 12.44 -18.54 -3.89
N ASP A 80 11.35 -19.10 -4.41
CA ASP A 80 11.21 -19.64 -5.76
C ASP A 80 10.88 -18.55 -6.81
N MET A 81 10.69 -17.31 -6.37
CA MET A 81 10.37 -16.16 -7.20
C MET A 81 11.51 -15.13 -7.19
N SER A 82 11.63 -14.33 -8.25
CA SER A 82 12.54 -13.17 -8.28
C SER A 82 11.91 -11.95 -7.60
N ILE A 83 11.48 -12.11 -6.34
CA ILE A 83 10.80 -11.07 -5.56
C ILE A 83 11.73 -10.51 -4.48
N SER A 84 11.85 -9.19 -4.44
CA SER A 84 12.43 -8.46 -3.30
C SER A 84 11.36 -8.20 -2.24
N TYR A 85 11.59 -8.65 -1.01
CA TYR A 85 10.62 -8.55 0.08
C TYR A 85 11.02 -7.49 1.12
N CYS A 86 10.06 -6.67 1.55
CA CYS A 86 10.17 -5.75 2.66
C CYS A 86 9.02 -6.01 3.66
N GLY A 87 9.35 -6.49 4.85
CA GLY A 87 8.39 -6.70 5.93
C GLY A 87 8.38 -5.53 6.92
N LEU A 88 7.20 -4.99 7.21
CA LEU A 88 6.98 -3.99 8.26
C LEU A 88 6.05 -4.59 9.30
N GLU A 89 6.48 -4.65 10.55
CA GLU A 89 5.64 -5.14 11.66
C GLU A 89 4.66 -4.05 12.16
N ALA A 90 3.97 -3.37 11.24
CA ALA A 90 3.12 -2.25 11.60
C ALA A 90 1.80 -2.70 12.23
N SER A 91 1.38 -2.04 13.32
CA SER A 91 0.10 -2.31 13.98
C SER A 91 -1.02 -1.46 13.41
N ASP A 92 -2.17 -2.05 13.08
CA ASP A 92 -3.38 -1.27 12.78
C ASP A 92 -4.04 -0.79 14.08
N HIS A 93 -3.34 0.14 14.73
CA HIS A 93 -3.81 0.80 15.94
C HIS A 93 -3.56 2.30 15.81
N PRO A 94 -4.51 3.19 16.20
CA PRO A 94 -4.35 4.64 16.06
C PRO A 94 -3.14 5.24 16.81
N GLN A 95 -2.62 4.52 17.80
CA GLN A 95 -1.46 4.92 18.59
C GLN A 95 -0.13 4.35 18.05
N PHE A 96 -0.17 3.51 17.03
CA PHE A 96 1.04 2.99 16.40
C PHE A 96 1.68 4.08 15.56
N ASP A 97 2.95 4.38 15.82
CA ASP A 97 3.68 5.34 14.99
C ASP A 97 4.10 4.67 13.68
N LEU A 98 3.31 4.93 12.63
CA LEU A 98 3.61 4.46 11.28
C LEU A 98 4.69 5.31 10.60
N SER A 99 4.92 6.53 11.06
CA SER A 99 5.78 7.51 10.40
C SER A 99 7.23 7.04 10.31
N GLN A 100 7.66 6.20 11.26
CA GLN A 100 8.98 5.57 11.28
C GLN A 100 9.30 4.78 9.99
N TYR A 101 8.29 4.30 9.26
CA TYR A 101 8.49 3.53 8.02
C TYR A 101 8.40 4.38 6.75
N PHE A 102 7.90 5.62 6.81
CA PHE A 102 7.59 6.39 5.60
C PHE A 102 8.79 6.56 4.67
N CYS A 103 9.94 6.99 5.20
CA CYS A 103 11.12 7.25 4.38
C CYS A 103 11.73 5.97 3.79
N SER A 104 11.85 4.90 4.59
CA SER A 104 12.44 3.64 4.14
C SER A 104 11.54 2.95 3.11
N THR A 105 10.24 2.91 3.35
CA THR A 105 9.25 2.35 2.42
C THR A 105 9.17 3.16 1.14
N ALA A 106 9.17 4.50 1.21
CA ALA A 106 9.19 5.36 0.02
C ALA A 106 10.46 5.14 -0.83
N TYR A 107 11.62 4.96 -0.19
CA TYR A 107 12.86 4.64 -0.92
C TYR A 107 12.79 3.28 -1.60
N PHE A 108 12.25 2.26 -0.91
CA PHE A 108 12.05 0.93 -1.49
C PHE A 108 11.11 0.97 -2.71
N ILE A 109 9.97 1.68 -2.60
CA ILE A 109 9.04 1.89 -3.72
C ILE A 109 9.73 2.60 -4.87
N LYS A 110 10.46 3.70 -4.59
CA LYS A 110 11.16 4.47 -5.62
C LYS A 110 12.21 3.61 -6.34
N ALA A 111 13.02 2.85 -5.60
CA ALA A 111 14.04 1.99 -6.17
C ALA A 111 13.41 0.93 -7.11
N ALA A 112 12.34 0.27 -6.65
CA ALA A 112 11.59 -0.70 -7.43
C ALA A 112 11.10 -0.11 -8.76
N LEU A 113 10.40 1.03 -8.70
CA LEU A 113 9.86 1.71 -9.89
C LEU A 113 10.95 2.14 -10.88
N THR A 114 12.14 2.52 -10.40
CA THR A 114 13.26 2.95 -11.25
C THR A 114 14.03 1.80 -11.92
N GLN A 115 14.10 0.63 -11.30
CA GLN A 115 14.99 -0.44 -11.76
C GLN A 115 14.46 -1.21 -12.96
N ASN A 116 13.13 -1.34 -13.13
CA ASN A 116 12.58 -2.24 -14.16
C ASN A 116 11.40 -1.67 -14.96
N GLY A 117 10.95 -0.44 -14.71
CA GLY A 117 9.76 0.14 -15.38
C GLY A 117 8.44 -0.64 -15.16
N LYS A 118 8.49 -1.73 -14.38
CA LYS A 118 7.40 -2.64 -14.01
C LYS A 118 7.77 -3.29 -12.68
N SER A 119 7.16 -2.82 -11.59
CA SER A 119 7.21 -3.50 -10.30
C SER A 119 6.16 -2.95 -9.34
N ASP A 120 4.95 -3.12 -9.82
CA ASP A 120 3.70 -3.44 -9.17
C ASP A 120 3.85 -3.84 -7.67
N PHE A 121 3.66 -2.84 -6.79
CA PHE A 121 3.60 -2.93 -5.31
C PHE A 121 2.36 -3.69 -4.84
N LEU A 122 2.38 -4.31 -3.66
CA LEU A 122 1.17 -4.69 -2.95
C LEU A 122 1.30 -4.18 -1.52
N ASP A 123 0.62 -3.10 -1.20
CA ASP A 123 0.48 -2.64 0.19
C ASP A 123 -0.78 -3.18 0.82
N LEU A 124 -0.61 -3.70 2.03
CA LEU A 124 -1.67 -4.15 2.90
C LEU A 124 -1.97 -3.09 3.96
N PHE A 125 -2.40 -1.90 3.54
CA PHE A 125 -3.09 -0.94 4.41
C PHE A 125 -4.61 -1.09 4.35
N ARG A 126 -5.11 -2.34 4.38
CA ARG A 126 -6.56 -2.58 4.47
C ARG A 126 -6.93 -3.61 5.55
N TRP A 127 -6.38 -3.43 6.75
CA TRP A 127 -7.07 -3.83 7.98
C TRP A 127 -8.04 -2.67 8.28
N ARG A 128 -9.34 -2.76 7.98
CA ARG A 128 -10.36 -3.04 9.00
C ARG A 128 -11.78 -3.22 8.42
N TYR A 129 -11.95 -3.68 7.17
CA TYR A 129 -13.31 -3.77 6.58
C TYR A 129 -13.82 -5.16 6.16
N SER A 130 -13.10 -6.26 6.42
CA SER A 130 -13.66 -7.61 6.23
C SER A 130 -14.15 -8.29 7.52
N ARG A 131 -14.02 -7.65 8.69
CA ARG A 131 -14.51 -8.19 9.98
C ARG A 131 -15.83 -7.60 10.48
N LEU A 132 -16.47 -6.70 9.72
CA LEU A 132 -17.81 -6.17 10.03
C LEU A 132 -18.93 -6.82 9.20
N SER A 133 -18.65 -7.97 8.56
CA SER A 133 -19.67 -8.77 7.86
C SER A 133 -19.72 -10.22 8.34
N LYS A 134 -19.47 -10.45 9.63
CA LYS A 134 -19.88 -11.68 10.34
C LYS A 134 -20.58 -11.30 11.62
#